data_AF-A0A3A1P3S2-F1
#
_entry.id   AF-A0A3A1P3S2-F1
#
_cell.length_a   1.000
_cell.length_b   1.000
_cell.length_c   1.000
_cell.angle_alpha   90.00
_cell.angle_beta   90.00
_cell.angle_gamma   90.00
#
_symmetry.space_group_name_H-M   'P 1'
#
loop_
_entity.id
_entity.type
_entity.pdbx_description
1 polymer ?
#
loop_
_entity_poly.entity_id
_entity_poly.type
_entity_poly.pdbx_seq_one_letter_code
_entity_poly.pdbx_strand_id
1 'polypeptide(L)'
;MGSRLMRFGLCLVAAVLAAAPGAAFAGELSGSVIDARGLPVAGIAVSLGDSERTTQTDAEGRYAFVDVAAGEAIIAVHKPNGDVQRAFADVAAEGVTRRDVFLVSAGALSALLAPAQPKAESEVDLGETLRLADRMVDAVRGKTAAWRWNDREA
;
A
#
# COMPACT_ATOMS: atom_id res chain seq x y z
N MET A 1 45.49 38.67 51.73
CA MET A 1 44.47 37.61 51.68
C MET A 1 43.53 37.87 50.51
N GLY A 2 43.68 37.11 49.43
CA GLY A 2 42.77 37.14 48.29
C GLY A 2 42.19 35.75 48.06
N SER A 3 40.87 35.61 48.17
CA SER A 3 40.12 34.45 47.68
C SER A 3 38.63 34.80 47.69
N ARG A 4 38.07 35.14 46.53
CA ARG A 4 37.25 34.27 45.66
C ARG A 4 35.80 34.14 46.16
N LEU A 5 34.95 35.08 45.75
CA LEU A 5 33.49 34.91 45.74
C LEU A 5 33.13 34.14 44.46
N MET A 6 32.92 32.83 44.59
CA MET A 6 32.52 31.95 43.50
C MET A 6 31.03 32.20 43.22
N ARG A 7 30.77 32.95 42.15
CA ARG A 7 29.42 33.31 41.69
C ARG A 7 28.68 32.06 41.20
N PHE A 8 27.51 31.86 41.79
CA PHE A 8 26.31 31.18 41.30
C PHE A 8 26.45 30.41 39.98
N GLY A 9 26.36 29.09 40.07
CA GLY A 9 26.17 28.20 38.93
C GLY A 9 24.94 28.63 38.14
N LEU A 10 25.17 29.17 36.95
CA LEU A 10 24.15 29.51 35.99
C LEU A 10 23.74 28.22 35.29
N CYS A 11 22.47 27.85 35.47
CA CYS A 11 21.79 26.74 34.83
C CYS A 11 22.14 26.62 33.35
N LEU A 12 22.43 25.37 32.98
CA LEU A 12 22.40 24.81 31.64
C LEU A 12 21.12 25.29 30.92
N VAL A 13 21.25 26.28 30.05
CA VAL A 13 20.35 26.39 28.89
C VAL A 13 21.24 26.15 27.69
N ALA A 14 21.44 24.86 27.40
CA ALA A 14 21.70 24.46 26.03
C ALA A 14 20.46 24.92 25.26
N ALA A 15 20.53 26.11 24.66
CA ALA A 15 19.68 26.44 23.55
C ALA A 15 20.07 25.42 22.46
N VAL A 16 19.37 24.29 22.45
CA VAL A 16 19.14 23.58 21.20
C VAL A 16 18.59 24.67 20.30
N LEU A 17 19.39 25.09 19.33
CA LEU A 17 18.89 25.84 18.20
C LEU A 17 17.84 24.91 17.61
N ALA A 18 16.58 25.10 18.01
CA ALA A 18 15.46 24.62 17.23
C ALA A 18 15.72 25.24 15.86
N ALA A 19 16.16 24.41 14.91
CA ALA A 19 16.15 24.79 13.53
C ALA A 19 14.73 25.30 13.27
N ALA A 20 14.58 26.62 13.13
CA ALA A 20 13.36 27.17 12.59
C ALA A 20 13.08 26.38 11.32
N PRO A 21 11.84 25.93 11.05
CA PRO A 21 11.51 25.35 9.76
C PRO A 21 12.04 26.31 8.70
N GLY A 22 13.09 25.84 8.01
CA GLY A 22 13.89 26.65 7.11
C GLY A 22 12.95 27.23 6.06
N ALA A 23 13.15 28.51 5.76
CA ALA A 23 12.40 29.27 4.78
C ALA A 23 11.89 28.40 3.63
N ALA A 24 10.58 28.44 3.40
CA ALA A 24 9.91 27.79 2.30
C ALA A 24 10.48 28.35 0.99
N PHE A 25 11.49 27.67 0.45
CA PHE A 25 11.88 27.89 -0.92
C PHE A 25 10.87 27.17 -1.82
N ALA A 26 10.52 27.86 -2.90
CA ALA A 26 9.54 27.46 -3.88
C ALA A 26 10.20 26.50 -4.87
N GLY A 27 9.97 25.20 -4.69
CA GLY A 27 10.37 24.16 -5.65
C GLY A 27 9.30 23.95 -6.73
N GLU A 28 9.66 23.26 -7.81
CA GLU A 28 8.71 22.75 -8.78
C GLU A 28 8.41 21.28 -8.47
N LEU A 29 7.13 20.89 -8.46
CA LEU A 29 6.70 19.51 -8.38
C LEU A 29 6.05 19.11 -9.69
N SER A 30 6.65 18.17 -10.42
CA SER A 30 6.13 17.68 -11.69
C SER A 30 6.12 16.16 -11.76
N GLY A 31 5.38 15.60 -12.70
CA GLY A 31 5.31 14.16 -12.87
C GLY A 31 4.33 13.72 -13.93
N SER A 32 4.09 12.42 -14.03
CA SER A 32 3.11 11.84 -14.94
C SER A 32 2.10 10.97 -14.20
N VAL A 33 0.84 10.97 -14.66
CA VAL A 33 -0.21 10.05 -14.21
C VAL A 33 -0.36 8.92 -15.23
N ILE A 34 -0.26 7.68 -14.75
CA ILE A 34 -0.24 6.47 -15.58
C ILE A 34 -1.32 5.51 -15.07
N ASP A 35 -2.10 4.91 -15.97
CA ASP A 35 -3.12 3.92 -15.62
C ASP A 35 -2.54 2.52 -15.34
N ALA A 36 -3.39 1.59 -14.91
CA ALA A 36 -2.99 0.20 -14.63
C ALA A 36 -2.50 -0.59 -15.86
N ARG A 37 -2.71 -0.08 -17.08
CA ARG A 37 -2.22 -0.65 -18.34
C ARG A 37 -0.88 -0.04 -18.77
N GLY A 38 -0.33 0.88 -17.98
CA GLY A 38 0.90 1.61 -18.31
C GLY A 38 0.69 2.75 -19.31
N LEU A 39 -0.55 3.17 -19.55
CA LEU A 39 -0.86 4.27 -20.47
C LEU A 39 -0.94 5.62 -19.73
N PRO A 40 -0.42 6.71 -20.31
CA PRO A 40 -0.57 8.04 -19.72
C PRO A 40 -2.04 8.45 -19.69
N VAL A 41 -2.45 9.14 -18.63
CA VAL A 41 -3.83 9.59 -18.44
C VAL A 41 -3.92 11.09 -18.64
N ALA A 42 -4.54 11.52 -19.74
CA ALA A 42 -4.77 12.92 -20.06
C ALA A 42 -6.07 13.47 -19.44
N GLY A 43 -6.09 14.77 -19.14
CA GLY A 43 -7.26 15.49 -18.66
C GLY A 43 -7.74 15.11 -17.25
N ILE A 44 -6.91 14.41 -16.46
CA ILE A 44 -7.27 14.06 -15.08
C ILE A 44 -6.92 15.21 -14.14
N ALA A 45 -7.81 15.51 -13.20
CA ALA A 45 -7.57 16.56 -12.21
C ALA A 45 -6.59 16.08 -11.13
N VAL A 46 -5.60 16.91 -10.86
CA VAL A 46 -4.57 16.70 -9.84
C VAL A 46 -4.56 17.93 -8.94
N SER A 47 -4.63 17.74 -7.62
CA SER A 47 -4.55 18.82 -6.63
C SER A 47 -3.37 18.61 -5.68
N LEU A 48 -2.86 19.73 -5.15
CA LEU A 48 -1.70 19.76 -4.27
C LEU A 48 -2.10 20.15 -2.83
N GLY A 49 -1.83 19.26 -1.88
CA GLY A 49 -2.19 19.39 -0.47
C GLY A 49 -3.70 19.45 -0.25
N ASP A 50 -4.10 20.09 0.85
CA ASP A 50 -5.49 20.51 1.11
C ASP A 50 -5.81 21.88 0.48
N SER A 51 -4.94 22.36 -0.42
CA SER A 51 -5.11 23.67 -1.07
C SER A 51 -6.01 23.57 -2.30
N GLU A 52 -6.57 24.70 -2.75
CA GLU A 52 -7.33 24.78 -4.02
C GLU A 52 -6.44 24.73 -5.27
N ARG A 53 -5.13 24.50 -5.12
CA ARG A 53 -4.18 24.41 -6.23
C ARG A 53 -4.44 23.13 -7.02
N THR A 54 -5.08 23.29 -8.17
CA THR A 54 -5.46 22.19 -9.06
C THR A 54 -4.87 22.41 -10.45
N THR A 55 -4.47 21.33 -11.09
CA THR A 55 -4.07 21.27 -12.50
C THR A 55 -4.74 20.08 -13.19
N GLN A 56 -4.66 20.03 -14.52
CA GLN A 56 -5.06 18.86 -15.30
C GLN A 56 -3.86 18.30 -16.03
N THR A 57 -3.80 16.97 -16.16
CA THR A 57 -2.75 16.33 -16.94
C THR A 57 -2.89 16.64 -18.43
N ASP A 58 -1.75 16.81 -19.10
CA ASP A 58 -1.69 17.01 -20.55
C ASP A 58 -1.90 15.70 -21.35
N ALA A 59 -1.78 15.78 -22.69
CA ALA A 59 -1.97 14.64 -23.59
C ALA A 59 -0.99 13.47 -23.33
N GLU A 60 0.18 13.77 -22.76
CA GLU A 60 1.18 12.77 -22.36
C GLU A 60 1.07 12.40 -20.88
N GLY A 61 0.00 12.82 -20.21
CA GLY A 61 -0.29 12.51 -18.81
C GLY A 61 0.53 13.32 -17.81
N ARG A 62 1.25 14.37 -18.24
CA ARG A 62 2.13 15.13 -17.35
C ARG A 62 1.36 16.19 -16.58
N TYR A 63 1.79 16.46 -15.36
CA TYR A 63 1.32 17.55 -14.51
C TYR A 63 2.51 18.30 -13.91
N ALA A 64 2.31 19.57 -13.56
CA ALA A 64 3.31 20.39 -12.88
C ALA A 64 2.66 21.42 -11.95
N PHE A 65 3.31 21.67 -10.82
CA PHE A 65 3.04 22.75 -9.89
C PHE A 65 4.34 23.51 -9.65
N VAL A 66 4.31 24.82 -9.88
CA VAL A 66 5.42 25.73 -9.56
C VAL A 66 5.23 26.32 -8.15
N ASP A 67 6.25 26.91 -7.58
CA ASP A 67 6.17 27.59 -6.28
C ASP A 67 5.58 26.72 -5.16
N VAL A 68 6.05 25.48 -5.05
CA VAL A 68 5.64 24.54 -4.02
C VAL A 68 6.58 24.66 -2.82
N ALA A 69 6.02 24.82 -1.62
CA ALA A 69 6.84 24.87 -0.41
C ALA A 69 7.65 23.59 -0.24
N ALA A 70 8.94 23.73 0.09
CA ALA A 70 9.80 22.62 0.45
C ALA A 70 9.23 21.80 1.61
N GLY A 71 9.42 20.48 1.56
CA GLY A 71 8.91 19.53 2.55
C GLY A 71 7.87 18.57 1.99
N GLU A 72 7.18 17.86 2.88
CA GLU A 72 6.17 16.86 2.50
C GLU A 72 4.97 17.54 1.83
N ALA A 73 4.67 17.12 0.60
CA ALA A 73 3.50 17.51 -0.16
C ALA A 73 2.64 16.28 -0.49
N ILE A 74 1.32 16.48 -0.47
CA ILE A 74 0.35 15.47 -0.84
C ILE A 74 -0.18 15.79 -2.24
N ILE A 75 -0.06 14.87 -3.18
CA ILE A 75 -0.66 14.94 -4.50
C ILE A 75 -1.95 14.12 -4.45
N ALA A 76 -3.07 14.72 -4.83
CA ALA A 76 -4.36 14.04 -4.91
C ALA A 76 -4.83 13.99 -6.37
N VAL A 77 -4.99 12.78 -6.90
CA VAL A 77 -5.51 12.55 -8.26
C VAL A 77 -6.97 12.14 -8.18
N HIS A 78 -7.83 12.92 -8.83
CA HIS A 78 -9.28 12.75 -8.81
C HIS A 78 -9.73 11.90 -9.99
N LYS A 79 -10.13 10.66 -9.71
CA LYS A 79 -10.54 9.70 -10.73
C LYS A 79 -11.96 10.02 -11.24
N PRO A 80 -12.30 9.66 -12.49
CA PRO A 80 -13.64 9.88 -13.03
C PRO A 80 -14.78 9.20 -12.26
N ASN A 81 -14.47 8.14 -11.49
CA ASN A 81 -15.45 7.45 -10.66
C ASN A 81 -15.68 8.11 -9.28
N GLY A 82 -15.05 9.25 -9.01
CA GLY A 82 -15.15 9.98 -7.74
C GLY A 82 -14.11 9.57 -6.70
N ASP A 83 -13.31 8.52 -6.94
CA ASP A 83 -12.24 8.13 -6.04
C ASP A 83 -11.08 9.13 -6.09
N VAL A 84 -10.45 9.39 -4.94
CA VAL A 84 -9.23 10.20 -4.86
C VAL A 84 -8.06 9.30 -4.46
N GLN A 85 -7.02 9.28 -5.28
CA GLN A 85 -5.76 8.61 -4.95
C GLN A 85 -4.72 9.62 -4.51
N ARG A 86 -4.17 9.40 -3.31
CA ARG A 86 -3.16 10.28 -2.71
C ARG A 86 -1.76 9.69 -2.87
N ALA A 87 -0.78 10.54 -3.17
CA ALA A 87 0.62 10.20 -3.22
C ALA A 87 1.42 11.28 -2.47
N PHE A 88 2.44 10.87 -1.72
CA PHE A 88 3.34 11.79 -1.03
C PHE A 88 4.57 12.08 -1.88
N ALA A 89 5.11 13.30 -1.75
CA ALA A 89 6.36 13.73 -2.32
C ALA A 89 7.11 14.64 -1.35
N ASP A 90 8.41 14.44 -1.18
CA ASP A 90 9.28 15.38 -0.48
C ASP A 90 9.82 16.41 -1.47
N VAL A 91 9.26 17.61 -1.43
CA VAL A 91 9.63 18.71 -2.32
C VAL A 91 10.95 19.31 -1.85
N ALA A 92 11.93 19.36 -2.76
CA ALA A 92 13.22 19.95 -2.46
C ALA A 92 13.08 21.47 -2.32
N ALA A 93 13.98 22.09 -1.54
CA ALA A 93 14.03 23.54 -1.41
C ALA A 93 14.29 24.23 -2.76
N GLU A 94 14.98 23.58 -3.69
CA GLU A 94 15.27 24.15 -4.99
C GLU A 94 15.25 23.08 -6.08
N GLY A 95 14.93 23.50 -7.30
CA GLY A 95 14.87 22.64 -8.47
C GLY A 95 13.52 21.94 -8.67
N VAL A 96 13.56 20.87 -9.45
CA VAL A 96 12.38 20.11 -9.87
C VAL A 96 12.34 18.78 -9.12
N THR A 97 11.34 18.61 -8.26
CA THR A 97 10.97 17.32 -7.67
C THR A 97 10.07 16.57 -8.64
N ARG A 98 10.47 15.37 -9.06
CA ARG A 98 9.67 14.51 -9.93
C ARG A 98 8.90 13.46 -9.14
N ARG A 99 7.58 13.37 -9.35
CA ARG A 99 6.71 12.36 -8.74
C ARG A 99 5.71 11.78 -9.73
N ASP A 100 5.97 10.58 -10.23
CA ASP A 100 5.00 9.87 -11.06
C ASP A 100 3.95 9.16 -10.19
N VAL A 101 2.70 9.11 -10.67
CA VAL A 101 1.54 8.53 -9.98
C VAL A 101 0.92 7.43 -10.83
N PHE A 102 0.94 6.19 -10.33
CA PHE A 102 0.30 5.05 -10.97
C PHE A 102 -1.09 4.84 -10.37
N LEU A 103 -2.13 4.94 -11.19
CA LEU A 103 -3.51 4.75 -10.74
C LEU A 103 -3.79 3.28 -10.44
N VAL A 104 -4.15 3.01 -9.19
CA VAL A 104 -4.55 1.68 -8.72
C VAL A 104 -6.03 1.71 -8.38
N SER A 105 -6.81 0.71 -8.77
CA SER A 105 -8.20 0.63 -8.33
C SER A 105 -8.26 0.23 -6.84
N ALA A 106 -9.26 0.73 -6.12
CA ALA A 106 -9.47 0.35 -4.72
C ALA A 106 -9.64 -1.18 -4.58
N GLY A 107 -10.31 -1.82 -5.55
CA GLY A 107 -10.44 -3.27 -5.61
C GLY A 107 -9.11 -4.02 -5.79
N ALA A 108 -8.22 -3.53 -6.67
CA ALA A 108 -6.91 -4.17 -6.87
C ALA A 108 -6.00 -4.00 -5.64
N LEU A 109 -6.01 -2.82 -5.02
CA LEU A 109 -5.28 -2.58 -3.77
C LEU A 109 -5.85 -3.44 -2.63
N SER A 110 -7.18 -3.54 -2.52
CA SER A 110 -7.84 -4.39 -1.53
C SER A 110 -7.53 -5.87 -1.74
N ALA A 111 -7.44 -6.34 -2.98
CA ALA A 111 -7.07 -7.72 -3.28
C ALA A 111 -5.59 -8.01 -2.94
N LEU A 112 -4.70 -7.04 -3.16
CA LEU A 112 -3.28 -7.17 -2.82
C LEU A 112 -3.04 -7.14 -1.29
N LEU A 113 -3.81 -6.31 -0.58
CA LEU A 113 -3.71 -6.16 0.87
C LEU A 113 -4.53 -7.18 1.66
N ALA A 114 -5.47 -7.87 0.99
CA ALA A 114 -6.21 -8.95 1.63
C ALA A 114 -5.19 -9.97 2.15
N PRO A 115 -5.25 -10.38 3.43
CA PRO A 115 -4.41 -11.46 3.91
C PRO A 115 -4.64 -12.63 2.97
N ALA A 116 -3.56 -13.22 2.45
CA ALA A 116 -3.64 -14.40 1.60
C ALA A 116 -4.60 -15.37 2.28
N GLN A 117 -5.83 -15.45 1.77
CA GLN A 117 -6.77 -16.44 2.25
C GLN A 117 -6.03 -17.73 2.00
N PRO A 118 -5.76 -18.57 3.02
CA PRO A 118 -5.30 -19.91 2.72
C PRO A 118 -6.33 -20.42 1.72
N LYS A 119 -5.90 -20.61 0.48
CA LYS A 119 -6.73 -21.24 -0.52
C LYS A 119 -7.16 -22.50 0.21
N ALA A 120 -8.45 -22.65 0.46
CA ALA A 120 -8.98 -23.92 0.87
C ALA A 120 -8.75 -24.83 -0.34
N GLU A 121 -7.50 -25.25 -0.52
CA GLU A 121 -7.15 -26.52 -1.11
C GLU A 121 -8.10 -27.46 -0.39
N SER A 122 -8.97 -28.08 -1.16
CA SER A 122 -9.98 -29.02 -0.69
C SER A 122 -9.32 -29.98 0.28
N GLU A 123 -9.33 -29.61 1.56
CA GLU A 123 -8.89 -30.44 2.65
C GLU A 123 -9.98 -31.47 2.68
N VAL A 124 -9.71 -32.60 2.03
CA VAL A 124 -10.50 -33.80 2.15
C VAL A 124 -10.65 -34.01 3.65
N ASP A 125 -11.82 -33.66 4.20
CA ASP A 125 -12.06 -33.73 5.62
C ASP A 125 -11.83 -35.19 6.03
N LEU A 126 -10.74 -35.43 6.75
CA LEU A 126 -10.37 -36.77 7.19
C LEU A 126 -11.51 -37.37 8.03
N GLY A 127 -12.29 -36.54 8.73
CA GLY A 127 -13.49 -36.96 9.44
C GLY A 127 -14.60 -37.43 8.50
N GLU A 128 -14.88 -36.72 7.41
CA GLU A 128 -15.85 -37.16 6.39
C GLU A 128 -15.37 -38.43 5.66
N THR A 129 -14.07 -38.50 5.39
CA THR A 129 -13.42 -39.63 4.72
C THR A 129 -13.48 -40.89 5.58
N LEU A 130 -13.19 -40.78 6.88
CA LEU A 130 -13.29 -41.89 7.83
C LEU A 130 -14.74 -42.35 8.00
N ARG A 131 -15.71 -41.43 8.04
CA ARG A 131 -17.14 -41.77 8.09
C ARG A 131 -17.61 -42.49 6.82
N LEU A 132 -17.12 -42.09 5.65
CA LEU A 132 -17.41 -42.78 4.40
C LEU A 132 -16.81 -44.20 4.41
N ALA A 133 -15.56 -44.34 4.86
CA ALA A 133 -14.89 -45.63 4.98
C ALA A 133 -15.64 -46.58 5.92
N ASP A 134 -16.10 -46.10 7.08
CA ASP A 134 -16.86 -46.89 8.05
C ASP A 134 -18.20 -47.37 7.46
N ARG A 135 -18.94 -46.47 6.78
CA ARG A 135 -20.16 -46.85 6.04
C ARG A 135 -19.91 -47.91 4.97
N MET A 136 -18.78 -47.83 4.26
CA MET A 136 -18.42 -48.82 3.25
C MET A 136 -18.10 -50.19 3.87
N VAL A 137 -17.41 -50.20 5.02
CA VAL A 137 -17.11 -51.43 5.77
C VAL A 137 -18.37 -52.10 6.30
N ASP A 138 -19.31 -51.33 6.87
CA ASP A 138 -20.57 -51.85 7.40
C ASP A 138 -21.49 -52.36 6.29
N ALA A 139 -21.54 -51.66 5.15
CA ALA A 139 -22.28 -52.11 3.97
C ALA A 139 -21.76 -53.45 3.41
N VAL A 140 -20.47 -53.76 3.65
CA VAL A 140 -19.86 -55.04 3.28
C VAL A 140 -20.11 -56.10 4.36
N ARG A 141 -20.01 -55.78 5.66
CA ARG A 141 -20.23 -56.77 6.75
C ARG A 141 -21.63 -57.40 6.75
N GLY A 142 -22.66 -56.66 6.34
CA GLY A 142 -24.04 -57.16 6.24
C GLY A 142 -24.31 -58.01 5.00
N LYS A 143 -23.43 -57.99 4.01
CA LYS A 143 -23.48 -58.86 2.84
C LYS A 143 -22.50 -59.98 3.10
N THR A 144 -22.98 -61.20 3.36
CA THR A 144 -22.13 -62.39 3.24
C THR A 144 -21.61 -62.44 1.81
N ALA A 145 -20.47 -61.82 1.55
CA ALA A 145 -19.67 -62.08 0.38
C ALA A 145 -19.24 -63.53 0.54
N ALA A 146 -20.02 -64.44 -0.05
CA ALA A 146 -19.65 -65.82 -0.23
C ALA A 146 -18.37 -65.81 -1.05
N TRP A 147 -17.24 -65.74 -0.36
CA TRP A 147 -15.90 -65.79 -0.93
C TRP A 147 -15.75 -67.20 -1.52
N ARG A 148 -16.18 -67.35 -2.78
CA ARG A 148 -15.98 -68.58 -3.53
C ARG A 148 -14.57 -68.50 -4.09
N TRP A 149 -13.60 -69.01 -3.33
CA TRP A 149 -12.26 -69.25 -3.86
C TRP A 149 -12.45 -70.10 -5.12
N ASN A 150 -11.96 -69.60 -6.24
CA ASN A 150 -12.09 -70.28 -7.52
C ASN A 150 -11.02 -71.37 -7.56
N ASP A 151 -11.34 -72.52 -6.97
CA ASP A 151 -10.51 -73.72 -7.02
C ASP A 151 -10.43 -74.20 -8.47
N ARG A 152 -9.48 -73.64 -9.21
CA ARG A 152 -8.95 -74.26 -10.43
C ARG A 152 -7.79 -75.15 -10.02
N GLU A 153 -8.12 -76.34 -9.56
CA GLU A 153 -7.22 -77.49 -9.73
C GLU A 153 -7.55 -78.12 -11.09
N ALA A 154 -6.52 -78.25 -11.91
CA ALA A 154 -6.49 -79.02 -13.14
C ALA A 154 -5.47 -80.16 -12.94
#